data_AF-A0A412KEL7-F1
#
_entry.id   AF-A0A412KEL7-F1
#
_cell.length_a   1.000
_cell.length_b   1.000
_cell.length_c   1.000
_cell.angle_alpha   90.00
_cell.angle_beta   90.00
_cell.angle_gamma   90.00
#
_symmetry.space_group_name_H-M   'P 1'
#
loop_
_entity.id
_entity.type
_entity.pdbx_description
1 polymer ?
#
loop_
_entity_poly.entity_id
_entity_poly.type
_entity_poly.pdbx_seq_one_letter_code
_entity_poly.pdbx_strand_id
1 'polypeptide(L)'
;MIYAAYAGTGKSYFCQENPEAIDLICMPFKYTNLSEVYGSIGSDRKGEQIKANQELNLRNYWVLYYYWAIKYLLYYCPETPLVIPTIDLILDFLEADQIPYTLIYPEKNLKDEYEKRYKNRGNMEEFLDIFIGQWEFRIEELEQRNSPLTRHIVLQEGQYLSDVISCVDGCDVYKNQQIEKFKQKLYQLQNNTFKGIIVKEEEVNPLSDDMISAVLYLKPICDDDIVTDFVWISSKRQMHKLLEQYKHDDFRTVPELILLKMCYTESGIRCKTRIERNDLC
;
A
#
# COMPACT_ATOMS: atom_id res chain seq x y z
N MET A 1 11.74 9.14 -0.08
CA MET A 1 10.79 10.30 0.07
C MET A 1 9.35 9.82 -0.18
N ILE A 2 8.32 10.40 0.45
CA ILE A 2 6.91 9.98 0.26
C ILE A 2 6.08 11.10 -0.36
N TYR A 3 5.35 10.78 -1.41
CA TYR A 3 4.34 11.62 -2.06
C TYR A 3 2.95 11.02 -1.84
N ALA A 4 2.20 11.55 -0.88
CA ALA A 4 0.81 11.18 -0.65
C ALA A 4 -0.09 12.01 -1.57
N ALA A 5 -0.56 11.42 -2.67
CA ALA A 5 -1.22 12.15 -3.74
C ALA A 5 -2.69 11.71 -3.92
N TYR A 6 -3.58 12.70 -4.00
CA TYR A 6 -5.03 12.51 -4.10
C TYR A 6 -5.43 11.69 -5.34
N ALA A 7 -6.62 11.09 -5.34
CA ALA A 7 -7.12 10.39 -6.54
C ALA A 7 -7.21 11.35 -7.74
N GLY A 8 -6.92 10.87 -8.96
CA GLY A 8 -7.03 11.71 -10.17
C GLY A 8 -5.87 12.68 -10.45
N THR A 9 -4.84 12.73 -9.59
CA THR A 9 -3.68 13.63 -9.75
C THR A 9 -2.62 13.12 -10.73
N GLY A 10 -2.79 11.92 -11.31
CA GLY A 10 -1.84 11.36 -12.28
C GLY A 10 -0.75 10.46 -11.69
N LYS A 11 -0.87 9.95 -10.45
CA LYS A 11 0.11 9.06 -9.80
C LYS A 11 0.69 7.96 -10.70
N SER A 12 -0.17 7.15 -11.30
CA SER A 12 0.26 6.01 -12.11
C SER A 12 0.93 6.44 -13.41
N TYR A 13 0.48 7.56 -14.00
CA TYR A 13 1.15 8.15 -15.17
C TYR A 13 2.53 8.69 -14.79
N PHE A 14 2.62 9.41 -13.67
CA PHE A 14 3.89 9.90 -13.14
C PHE A 14 4.91 8.76 -12.94
N CYS A 15 4.52 7.67 -12.28
CA CYS A 15 5.44 6.56 -12.03
C CYS A 15 5.76 5.72 -13.28
N GLN A 16 4.97 5.83 -14.35
CA GLN A 16 5.31 5.25 -15.66
C GLN A 16 6.43 6.05 -16.34
N GLU A 17 6.37 7.38 -16.25
CA GLU A 17 7.38 8.28 -16.82
C GLU A 17 8.62 8.42 -15.92
N ASN A 18 8.51 8.07 -14.64
CA ASN A 18 9.54 8.16 -13.61
C ASN A 18 9.74 6.77 -12.97
N PRO A 19 10.39 5.81 -13.66
CA PRO A 19 10.53 4.41 -13.21
C PRO A 19 11.29 4.23 -11.89
N GLU A 20 12.06 5.23 -11.49
CA GLU A 20 12.74 5.37 -10.21
C GLU A 20 11.76 5.63 -9.04
N ALA A 21 10.52 6.02 -9.32
CA ALA A 21 9.46 6.12 -8.32
C ALA A 21 8.65 4.82 -8.24
N ILE A 22 8.12 4.52 -7.06
CA ILE A 22 7.24 3.38 -6.82
C ILE A 22 5.81 3.87 -6.68
N ASP A 23 4.93 3.50 -7.61
CA ASP A 23 3.47 3.56 -7.42
C ASP A 23 3.07 2.42 -6.47
N LEU A 24 3.00 2.72 -5.17
CA LEU A 24 2.64 1.74 -4.16
C LEU A 24 1.11 1.73 -4.01
N ILE A 25 0.40 1.06 -4.91
CA ILE A 25 -1.06 1.00 -4.86
C ILE A 25 -1.54 0.20 -3.63
N CYS A 26 -2.61 0.66 -2.99
CA CYS A 26 -3.11 0.02 -1.76
C CYS A 26 -4.01 -1.20 -2.01
N MET A 27 -4.48 -1.42 -3.24
CA MET A 27 -5.48 -2.45 -3.54
C MET A 27 -5.06 -3.89 -3.21
N PRO A 28 -3.82 -4.34 -3.49
CA PRO A 28 -3.39 -5.71 -3.13
C PRO A 28 -3.40 -5.98 -1.63
N PHE A 29 -3.29 -4.92 -0.82
CA PHE A 29 -3.37 -4.98 0.63
C PHE A 29 -4.82 -4.93 1.07
N LYS A 30 -5.61 -4.07 0.43
CA LYS A 30 -7.00 -3.76 0.78
C LYS A 30 -7.95 -4.93 0.51
N TYR A 31 -7.72 -5.73 -0.52
CA TYR A 31 -8.68 -6.74 -0.96
C TYR A 31 -8.09 -8.15 -0.99
N THR A 32 -8.88 -9.13 -0.56
CA THR A 32 -8.47 -10.54 -0.43
C THR A 32 -8.55 -11.30 -1.75
N ASN A 33 -9.53 -10.97 -2.58
CA ASN A 33 -9.85 -11.63 -3.86
C ASN A 33 -9.47 -10.78 -5.09
N LEU A 34 -8.56 -9.80 -4.94
CA LEU A 34 -8.22 -8.86 -6.00
C LEU A 34 -7.87 -9.55 -7.32
N SER A 35 -6.99 -10.55 -7.29
CA SER A 35 -6.53 -11.25 -8.51
C SER A 35 -7.63 -12.06 -9.19
N GLU A 36 -8.57 -12.62 -8.41
CA GLU A 36 -9.71 -13.38 -8.94
C GLU A 36 -10.67 -12.45 -9.68
N VAL A 37 -11.04 -11.32 -9.06
CA VAL A 37 -11.92 -10.31 -9.68
C VAL A 37 -11.21 -9.63 -10.85
N TYR A 38 -9.91 -9.35 -10.75
CA TYR A 38 -9.15 -8.79 -11.86
C TYR A 38 -9.08 -9.76 -13.06
N GLY A 39 -8.98 -11.07 -12.80
CA GLY A 39 -8.98 -12.11 -13.81
C GLY A 39 -10.34 -12.31 -14.50
N SER A 40 -11.45 -12.06 -13.81
CA SER A 40 -12.82 -12.20 -14.34
C SER A 40 -13.27 -11.03 -15.22
N ILE A 41 -12.64 -9.86 -15.09
CA ILE A 41 -12.92 -8.68 -15.92
C ILE A 41 -12.35 -8.86 -17.34
N GLY A 42 -13.14 -8.55 -18.37
CA GLY A 42 -12.70 -8.58 -19.77
C GLY A 42 -11.52 -7.62 -20.05
N SER A 43 -10.65 -7.96 -21.02
CA SER A 43 -9.39 -7.22 -21.34
C SER A 43 -9.56 -5.71 -21.47
N ASP A 44 -10.68 -5.27 -22.04
CA ASP A 44 -10.91 -3.88 -22.42
C ASP A 44 -11.36 -3.00 -21.24
N ARG A 45 -11.40 -3.58 -20.04
CA ARG A 45 -11.96 -2.98 -18.81
C ARG A 45 -10.97 -2.98 -17.62
N LYS A 46 -9.73 -3.43 -17.81
CA LYS A 46 -8.84 -3.90 -16.72
C LYS A 46 -8.11 -2.84 -15.86
N GLY A 47 -8.41 -1.56 -16.00
CA GLY A 47 -7.70 -0.52 -15.24
C GLY A 47 -8.52 0.03 -14.08
N GLU A 48 -9.24 1.10 -14.35
CA GLU A 48 -9.98 1.86 -13.33
C GLU A 48 -11.28 1.21 -12.88
N GLN A 49 -11.85 0.30 -13.66
CA GLN A 49 -13.15 -0.31 -13.36
C GLN A 49 -13.10 -1.33 -12.22
N ILE A 50 -11.91 -1.83 -11.86
CA ILE A 50 -11.74 -2.64 -10.65
C ILE A 50 -11.86 -1.80 -9.38
N LYS A 51 -11.63 -0.48 -9.44
CA LYS A 51 -11.74 0.38 -8.26
C LYS A 51 -13.20 0.56 -7.89
N ALA A 52 -13.50 0.37 -6.61
CA ALA A 52 -14.86 0.37 -6.07
C ALA A 52 -15.78 -0.73 -6.66
N ASN A 53 -15.22 -1.80 -7.25
CA ASN A 53 -16.00 -2.96 -7.66
C ASN A 53 -16.61 -3.66 -6.43
N GLN A 54 -17.92 -3.93 -6.48
CA GLN A 54 -18.70 -4.49 -5.38
C GLN A 54 -18.37 -5.96 -5.06
N GLU A 55 -17.75 -6.68 -6.00
CA GLU A 55 -17.29 -8.06 -5.80
C GLU A 55 -15.99 -8.16 -4.97
N LEU A 56 -15.35 -7.02 -4.66
CA LEU A 56 -14.11 -7.00 -3.91
C LEU A 56 -14.33 -7.16 -2.40
N ASN A 57 -13.67 -8.15 -1.82
CA ASN A 57 -13.75 -8.48 -0.41
C ASN A 57 -12.70 -7.70 0.38
N LEU A 58 -13.15 -6.82 1.28
CA LEU A 58 -12.27 -6.00 2.10
C LEU A 58 -11.51 -6.86 3.12
N ARG A 59 -10.18 -6.73 3.14
CA ARG A 59 -9.32 -7.34 4.14
C ARG A 59 -9.39 -6.54 5.45
N ASN A 60 -9.68 -7.23 6.55
CA ASN A 60 -9.63 -6.61 7.89
C ASN A 60 -8.23 -6.05 8.19
N TYR A 61 -8.19 -4.85 8.78
CA TYR A 61 -6.96 -4.15 9.18
C TYR A 61 -5.92 -3.98 8.06
N TRP A 62 -6.36 -3.94 6.79
CA TRP A 62 -5.46 -3.83 5.62
C TRP A 62 -4.49 -2.65 5.65
N VAL A 63 -4.85 -1.57 6.34
CA VAL A 63 -4.01 -0.40 6.55
C VAL A 63 -2.71 -0.73 7.29
N LEU A 64 -2.71 -1.71 8.20
CA LEU A 64 -1.50 -2.15 8.91
C LEU A 64 -0.52 -2.80 7.95
N TYR A 65 -1.05 -3.63 7.06
CA TYR A 65 -0.31 -4.34 6.02
C TYR A 65 0.30 -3.38 4.99
N TYR A 66 -0.50 -2.42 4.55
CA TYR A 66 -0.04 -1.37 3.64
C TYR A 66 1.04 -0.51 4.28
N TYR A 67 0.85 -0.12 5.54
CA TYR A 67 1.83 0.66 6.29
C TYR A 67 3.15 -0.11 6.54
N TRP A 68 3.07 -1.41 6.81
CA TRP A 68 4.26 -2.26 6.90
C TRP A 68 5.09 -2.20 5.60
N ALA A 69 4.45 -2.29 4.44
CA ALA A 69 5.16 -2.20 3.16
C ALA A 69 5.77 -0.82 2.90
N ILE A 70 5.08 0.26 3.31
CA ILE A 70 5.67 1.62 3.27
C ILE A 70 6.95 1.66 4.11
N LYS A 71 6.89 1.25 5.39
CA LYS A 71 8.08 1.26 6.27
C LYS A 71 9.19 0.36 5.76
N TYR A 72 8.83 -0.79 5.20
CA TYR A 72 9.78 -1.72 4.61
C TYR A 72 10.54 -1.07 3.45
N LEU A 73 9.82 -0.48 2.49
CA LEU A 73 10.44 0.21 1.36
C LEU A 73 11.25 1.42 1.79
N LEU A 74 10.82 2.19 2.79
CA LEU A 74 11.63 3.30 3.32
C LEU A 74 12.95 2.85 3.94
N TYR A 75 12.97 1.67 4.58
CA TYR A 75 14.17 1.14 5.19
C TYR A 75 15.19 0.66 4.14
N TYR A 76 14.75 -0.14 3.16
CA TYR A 76 15.65 -0.75 2.17
C TYR A 76 15.91 0.14 0.94
N CYS A 77 14.98 1.06 0.63
CA CYS A 77 15.04 1.95 -0.54
C CYS A 77 14.79 3.42 -0.13
N PRO A 78 15.57 4.00 0.81
CA PRO A 78 15.30 5.34 1.34
C PRO A 78 15.34 6.45 0.29
N GLU A 79 16.19 6.28 -0.73
CA GLU A 79 16.37 7.21 -1.85
C GLU A 79 15.24 7.14 -2.87
N THR A 80 14.49 6.02 -2.91
CA THR A 80 13.43 5.79 -3.87
C THR A 80 12.16 6.56 -3.47
N PRO A 81 11.60 7.41 -4.35
CA PRO A 81 10.33 8.05 -4.09
C PRO A 81 9.18 7.04 -4.03
N LEU A 82 8.37 7.11 -2.97
CA LEU A 82 7.15 6.31 -2.81
C LEU A 82 5.93 7.19 -3.07
N VAL A 83 5.17 6.87 -4.10
CA VAL A 83 3.89 7.51 -4.39
C VAL A 83 2.77 6.66 -3.81
N ILE A 84 2.02 7.23 -2.86
CA ILE A 84 0.93 6.56 -2.14
C ILE A 84 -0.39 7.35 -2.35
N PRO A 85 -1.56 6.70 -2.27
CA PRO A 85 -2.82 7.45 -2.19
C PRO A 85 -2.96 8.13 -0.83
N THR A 86 -3.76 9.20 -0.79
CA THR A 86 -4.16 9.85 0.46
C THR A 86 -5.12 8.93 1.23
N ILE A 87 -4.65 8.36 2.35
CA ILE A 87 -5.43 7.53 3.27
C ILE A 87 -5.17 8.05 4.67
N ASP A 88 -6.19 8.59 5.35
CA ASP A 88 -6.00 9.35 6.60
C ASP A 88 -5.25 8.57 7.67
N LEU A 89 -5.62 7.31 7.90
CA LEU A 89 -4.98 6.47 8.89
C LEU A 89 -3.50 6.17 8.56
N ILE A 90 -3.13 6.16 7.28
CA ILE A 90 -1.72 6.02 6.87
C ILE A 90 -0.96 7.32 7.15
N LEU A 91 -1.57 8.48 6.90
CA LEU A 91 -0.98 9.77 7.23
C LEU A 91 -0.79 9.91 8.74
N ASP A 92 -1.76 9.48 9.54
CA ASP A 92 -1.66 9.43 11.00
C ASP A 92 -0.50 8.54 11.46
N PHE A 93 -0.34 7.36 10.84
CA PHE A 93 0.78 6.48 11.16
C PHE A 93 2.13 7.09 10.77
N LEU A 94 2.23 7.78 9.63
CA LEU A 94 3.45 8.49 9.23
C LEU A 94 3.83 9.58 10.25
N GLU A 95 2.86 10.40 10.66
CA GLU A 95 3.06 11.45 11.66
C GLU A 95 3.45 10.87 13.02
N ALA A 96 2.78 9.80 13.46
CA ALA A 96 3.07 9.12 14.71
C ALA A 96 4.49 8.55 14.79
N ASP A 97 5.02 8.07 13.66
CA ASP A 97 6.37 7.53 13.53
C ASP A 97 7.40 8.59 13.11
N GLN A 98 7.01 9.87 13.06
CA GLN A 98 7.85 11.01 12.69
C GLN A 98 8.45 10.90 11.27
N ILE A 99 7.68 10.33 10.34
CA ILE A 99 8.08 10.15 8.95
C ILE A 99 7.53 11.31 8.11
N PRO A 100 8.39 12.18 7.55
CA PRO A 100 7.93 13.30 6.74
C PRO A 100 7.41 12.84 5.38
N TYR A 101 6.41 13.55 4.87
CA TYR A 101 5.83 13.30 3.55
C TYR A 101 5.31 14.59 2.91
N THR A 102 5.13 14.55 1.59
CA THR A 102 4.51 15.62 0.84
C THR A 102 3.08 15.23 0.50
N LEU A 103 2.12 16.06 0.93
CA LEU A 103 0.70 15.91 0.66
C LEU A 103 0.33 16.70 -0.60
N ILE A 104 -0.15 16.01 -1.63
CA ILE A 104 -0.48 16.58 -2.93
C ILE A 104 -1.97 16.38 -3.24
N TYR A 105 -2.70 17.47 -3.41
CA TYR A 105 -4.15 17.45 -3.60
C TYR A 105 -4.60 18.66 -4.43
N PRO A 106 -5.76 18.60 -5.11
CA PRO A 106 -6.25 19.71 -5.93
C PRO A 106 -6.81 20.87 -5.10
N GLU A 107 -6.83 22.05 -5.71
CA GLU A 107 -7.66 23.15 -5.22
C GLU A 107 -9.13 22.73 -5.12
N LYS A 108 -9.81 23.23 -4.09
CA LYS A 108 -11.20 22.88 -3.76
C LYS A 108 -12.20 23.21 -4.88
N ASN A 109 -11.94 24.22 -5.71
CA ASN A 109 -12.80 24.60 -6.83
C ASN A 109 -12.69 23.66 -8.06
N LEU A 110 -11.75 22.69 -8.08
CA LEU A 110 -11.52 21.83 -9.25
C LEU A 110 -12.41 20.58 -9.31
N LYS A 111 -13.54 20.56 -8.59
CA LYS A 111 -14.46 19.42 -8.55
C LYS A 111 -14.89 18.96 -9.94
N ASP A 112 -15.34 19.89 -10.78
CA ASP A 112 -15.82 19.60 -12.14
C ASP A 112 -14.71 19.04 -13.03
N GLU A 113 -13.47 19.52 -12.85
CA GLU A 113 -12.32 19.01 -13.59
C GLU A 113 -12.01 17.57 -13.19
N TYR A 114 -11.99 17.26 -11.90
CA TYR A 114 -11.70 15.91 -11.41
C TYR A 114 -12.83 14.93 -11.73
N GLU A 115 -14.09 15.37 -11.70
CA GLU A 115 -15.22 14.57 -12.18
C GLU A 115 -15.03 14.18 -13.65
N LYS A 116 -14.65 15.14 -14.52
CA LYS A 116 -14.31 14.86 -15.93
C LYS A 116 -13.12 13.91 -16.05
N ARG A 117 -12.05 14.11 -15.26
CA ARG A 117 -10.88 13.22 -15.25
C ARG A 117 -11.29 11.78 -14.92
N TYR A 118 -12.14 11.57 -13.92
CA TYR A 118 -12.62 10.23 -13.55
C TYR A 118 -13.50 9.60 -14.63
N LYS A 119 -14.47 10.35 -15.16
CA LYS A 119 -15.35 9.87 -16.24
C LYS A 119 -14.56 9.50 -17.50
N ASN A 120 -13.60 10.32 -17.91
CA ASN A 120 -12.75 10.06 -19.08
C ASN A 120 -11.87 8.81 -18.90
N ARG A 121 -11.52 8.46 -17.68
CA ARG A 121 -10.75 7.25 -17.36
C ARG A 121 -11.62 5.99 -17.21
N GLY A 122 -12.94 6.13 -17.35
CA GLY A 122 -13.90 5.03 -17.21
C GLY A 122 -14.08 4.57 -15.76
N ASN A 123 -13.89 5.46 -14.77
CA ASN A 123 -14.27 5.17 -13.39
C ASN A 123 -15.80 5.00 -13.27
N MET A 124 -16.24 4.05 -12.45
CA MET A 124 -17.66 3.72 -12.23
C MET A 124 -18.37 4.76 -11.34
N GLU A 125 -19.70 4.77 -11.33
CA GLU A 125 -20.50 5.73 -10.54
C GLU A 125 -20.20 5.61 -9.04
N GLU A 126 -20.01 4.40 -8.52
CA GLU A 126 -19.65 4.18 -7.11
C GLU A 126 -18.29 4.82 -6.76
N PHE A 127 -17.37 4.91 -7.73
CA PHE A 127 -16.12 5.62 -7.54
C PHE A 127 -16.35 7.14 -7.51
N LEU A 128 -17.22 7.66 -8.38
CA LEU A 128 -17.58 9.08 -8.39
C LEU A 128 -18.28 9.47 -7.08
N ASP A 129 -19.21 8.66 -6.56
CA ASP A 129 -19.88 8.92 -5.29
C ASP A 129 -18.87 9.06 -4.14
N ILE A 130 -17.85 8.21 -4.13
CA ILE A 130 -16.79 8.23 -3.11
C ILE A 130 -15.92 9.50 -3.22
N PHE A 131 -15.49 9.89 -4.42
CA PHE A 131 -14.48 10.96 -4.58
C PHE A 131 -15.03 12.33 -4.95
N ILE A 132 -16.18 12.40 -5.60
CA ILE A 132 -16.89 13.63 -5.98
C ILE A 132 -18.03 13.93 -5.00
N GLY A 133 -18.77 12.91 -4.55
CA GLY A 133 -19.86 13.09 -3.58
C GLY A 133 -19.41 13.66 -2.24
N GLN A 134 -18.16 13.40 -1.84
CA GLN A 134 -17.53 13.92 -0.62
C GLN A 134 -16.40 14.93 -0.90
N TRP A 135 -16.37 15.52 -2.09
CA TRP A 135 -15.25 16.33 -2.56
C TRP A 135 -14.87 17.44 -1.57
N GLU A 136 -15.81 18.31 -1.22
CA GLU A 136 -15.56 19.49 -0.39
C GLU A 136 -15.00 19.10 0.97
N PHE A 137 -15.62 18.10 1.61
CA PHE A 137 -15.20 17.57 2.89
C PHE A 137 -13.78 17.00 2.84
N ARG A 138 -13.46 16.18 1.83
CA ARG A 138 -12.14 15.56 1.72
C ARG A 138 -11.03 16.57 1.47
N ILE A 139 -11.26 17.55 0.60
CA ILE A 139 -10.24 18.59 0.35
C ILE A 139 -10.04 19.44 1.60
N GLU A 140 -11.11 19.81 2.31
CA GLU A 140 -11.01 20.52 3.59
C GLU A 140 -10.21 19.73 4.65
N GLU A 141 -10.41 18.41 4.77
CA GLU A 141 -9.64 17.57 5.68
C GLU A 141 -8.14 17.58 5.36
N LEU A 142 -7.78 17.56 4.07
CA LEU A 142 -6.39 17.64 3.63
C LEU A 142 -5.78 19.03 3.86
N GLU A 143 -6.55 20.11 3.65
CA GLU A 143 -6.14 21.48 3.94
C GLU A 143 -5.90 21.72 5.44
N GLN A 144 -6.72 21.11 6.29
CA GLN A 144 -6.65 21.28 7.75
C GLN A 144 -5.54 20.46 8.40
N ARG A 145 -4.94 19.51 7.68
CA ARG A 145 -3.86 18.68 8.20
C ARG A 145 -2.57 19.48 8.36
N ASN A 146 -2.42 20.13 9.51
CA ASN A 146 -1.30 20.99 9.83
C ASN A 146 -0.29 20.27 10.73
N SER A 147 0.61 19.50 10.12
CA SER A 147 1.72 18.82 10.81
C SER A 147 3.06 19.39 10.36
N PRO A 148 4.06 19.56 11.26
CA PRO A 148 5.41 20.00 10.86
C PRO A 148 6.13 19.00 9.94
N LEU A 149 5.63 17.76 9.85
CA LEU A 149 6.15 16.70 8.99
C LEU A 149 5.54 16.72 7.59
N THR A 150 4.53 17.56 7.36
CA THR A 150 3.73 17.56 6.14
C THR A 150 4.03 18.79 5.31
N ARG A 151 4.52 18.58 4.09
CA ARG A 151 4.64 19.62 3.07
C ARG A 151 3.42 19.57 2.16
N HIS A 152 2.72 20.69 1.97
CA HIS A 152 1.56 20.76 1.09
C HIS A 152 1.95 21.22 -0.31
N ILE A 153 1.40 20.57 -1.33
CA ILE A 153 1.41 21.02 -2.72
C ILE A 153 -0.04 20.98 -3.22
N VAL A 154 -0.60 22.16 -3.49
CA VAL A 154 -1.97 22.30 -3.98
C VAL A 154 -1.96 22.44 -5.50
N LEU A 155 -2.53 21.46 -6.20
CA LEU A 155 -2.58 21.45 -7.67
C LEU A 155 -3.63 22.44 -8.18
N GLN A 156 -3.21 23.28 -9.10
CA GLN A 156 -4.05 24.24 -9.82
C GLN A 156 -4.77 23.58 -11.00
N GLU A 157 -5.69 24.32 -11.64
CA GLU A 157 -6.39 23.86 -12.84
C GLU A 157 -5.42 23.32 -13.90
N GLY A 158 -5.73 22.13 -14.42
CA GLY A 158 -4.92 21.47 -15.45
C GLY A 158 -3.60 20.85 -14.97
N GLN A 159 -3.21 21.02 -13.70
CA GLN A 159 -1.98 20.43 -13.18
C GLN A 159 -2.15 18.97 -12.74
N TYR A 160 -1.05 18.23 -12.87
CA TYR A 160 -0.85 16.86 -12.45
C TYR A 160 0.40 16.76 -11.59
N LEU A 161 0.61 15.57 -11.01
CA LEU A 161 1.78 15.27 -10.19
C LEU A 161 3.10 15.59 -10.92
N SER A 162 3.19 15.26 -12.21
CA SER A 162 4.36 15.53 -13.07
C SER A 162 4.71 17.01 -13.23
N ASP A 163 3.78 17.93 -12.97
CA ASP A 163 4.01 19.36 -13.12
C ASP A 163 4.67 19.98 -11.88
N VAL A 164 4.59 19.28 -10.73
CA VAL A 164 4.96 19.84 -9.41
C VAL A 164 6.02 19.03 -8.67
N ILE A 165 6.28 17.81 -9.11
CA ILE A 165 7.39 17.00 -8.60
C ILE A 165 8.26 16.48 -9.75
N SER A 166 9.56 16.39 -9.47
CA SER A 166 10.55 15.78 -10.33
C SER A 166 11.34 14.78 -9.50
N CYS A 167 11.59 13.61 -10.06
CA CYS A 167 12.55 12.68 -9.50
C CYS A 167 13.96 13.02 -10.02
N VAL A 168 14.97 12.71 -9.20
CA VAL A 168 16.38 12.84 -9.61
C VAL A 168 16.89 11.45 -9.94
N ASP A 169 17.48 11.30 -11.13
CA ASP A 169 18.00 10.02 -11.61
C ASP A 169 19.14 9.49 -10.73
N GLY A 170 18.94 8.28 -10.22
CA GLY A 170 19.97 7.44 -9.61
C GLY A 170 19.90 6.05 -10.23
N CYS A 171 20.87 5.70 -11.09
CA CYS A 171 20.88 4.40 -11.76
C CYS A 171 21.54 3.34 -10.87
N ASP A 172 20.75 2.69 -10.01
CA ASP A 172 21.13 1.43 -9.37
C ASP A 172 20.36 0.28 -10.01
N VAL A 173 20.94 -0.29 -11.08
CA VAL A 173 20.35 -1.40 -11.84
C VAL A 173 20.05 -2.61 -10.94
N TYR A 174 20.88 -2.85 -9.93
CA TYR A 174 20.68 -3.97 -9.01
C TYR A 174 19.47 -3.74 -8.12
N LYS A 175 19.38 -2.58 -7.46
CA LYS A 175 18.22 -2.24 -6.61
C LYS A 175 16.93 -2.18 -7.43
N ASN A 176 16.97 -1.63 -8.64
CA ASN A 176 15.81 -1.61 -9.53
C ASN A 176 15.32 -3.02 -9.87
N GLN A 177 16.22 -3.98 -10.12
CA GLN A 177 15.83 -5.37 -10.34
C GLN A 177 15.20 -6.02 -9.09
N GLN A 178 15.70 -5.71 -7.89
CA GLN A 178 15.11 -6.21 -6.64
C GLN A 178 13.73 -5.59 -6.38
N ILE A 179 13.56 -4.30 -6.64
CA ILE A 179 12.28 -3.59 -6.52
C ILE A 179 11.25 -4.19 -7.49
N GLU A 180 11.63 -4.46 -8.74
CA GLU A 180 10.71 -5.07 -9.70
C GLU A 180 10.28 -6.48 -9.29
N LYS A 181 11.18 -7.29 -8.73
CA LYS A 181 10.81 -8.60 -8.15
C LYS A 181 9.81 -8.42 -6.99
N PHE A 182 10.05 -7.46 -6.10
CA PHE A 182 9.14 -7.16 -5.00
C PHE A 182 7.78 -6.67 -5.48
N LYS A 183 7.73 -5.78 -6.49
CA LYS A 183 6.48 -5.33 -7.13
C LYS A 183 5.72 -6.49 -7.76
N GLN A 184 6.39 -7.40 -8.47
CA GLN A 184 5.74 -8.59 -9.04
C GLN A 184 5.09 -9.48 -7.98
N LYS A 185 5.70 -9.57 -6.79
CA LYS A 185 5.16 -10.28 -5.62
C LYS A 185 3.97 -9.56 -5.01
N LEU A 186 4.09 -8.25 -4.78
CA LEU A 186 3.00 -7.39 -4.32
C LEU A 186 1.77 -7.52 -5.23
N TYR A 187 1.99 -7.56 -6.54
CA TYR A 187 0.94 -7.65 -7.56
C TYR A 187 0.58 -9.09 -7.94
N GLN A 188 0.97 -10.06 -7.11
CA GLN A 188 0.60 -11.48 -7.19
C GLN A 188 0.92 -12.17 -8.53
N LEU A 189 1.75 -11.56 -9.38
CA LEU A 189 2.10 -12.14 -10.68
C LEU A 189 2.93 -13.43 -10.51
N GLN A 190 3.59 -13.64 -9.36
CA GLN A 190 4.46 -14.82 -9.11
C GLN A 190 4.63 -15.18 -7.61
N ASN A 191 3.58 -15.55 -6.87
CA ASN A 191 3.75 -16.13 -5.51
C ASN A 191 4.34 -17.56 -5.61
N ASN A 192 5.66 -17.67 -5.43
CA ASN A 192 6.45 -18.87 -5.73
C ASN A 192 7.14 -19.50 -4.50
N THR A 193 7.45 -18.79 -3.41
CA THR A 193 8.28 -19.36 -2.32
C THR A 193 7.44 -19.97 -1.20
N PHE A 194 6.26 -19.42 -0.88
CA PHE A 194 5.21 -20.13 -0.12
C PHE A 194 4.37 -21.13 -0.95
N LYS A 195 4.87 -21.55 -2.13
CA LYS A 195 4.16 -22.50 -3.01
C LYS A 195 3.80 -23.79 -2.26
N GLY A 196 2.51 -24.11 -2.22
CA GLY A 196 1.98 -25.34 -1.62
C GLY A 196 1.30 -25.12 -0.27
N ILE A 197 1.61 -24.02 0.44
CA ILE A 197 0.87 -23.62 1.63
C ILE A 197 -0.28 -22.72 1.19
N ILE A 198 -1.43 -23.33 0.87
CA ILE A 198 -2.65 -22.56 0.62
C ILE A 198 -3.17 -22.11 1.98
N VAL A 199 -2.78 -20.91 2.41
CA VAL A 199 -3.55 -20.25 3.46
C VAL A 199 -4.61 -19.40 2.80
N LYS A 200 -5.80 -19.98 2.65
CA LYS A 200 -6.97 -19.19 2.25
C LYS A 200 -7.21 -18.14 3.31
N GLU A 201 -7.53 -16.94 2.87
CA GLU A 201 -8.11 -15.95 3.77
C GLU A 201 -9.47 -16.47 4.22
N GLU A 202 -9.56 -16.80 5.49
CA GLU A 202 -10.78 -17.29 6.09
C GLU A 202 -11.63 -16.07 6.48
N GLU A 203 -12.95 -16.15 6.28
CA GLU A 203 -13.87 -15.18 6.88
C GLU A 203 -13.83 -15.37 8.39
N VAL A 204 -13.03 -14.55 9.06
CA VAL A 204 -12.92 -14.58 10.52
C VAL A 204 -13.82 -13.49 11.08
N ASN A 205 -14.65 -13.88 12.05
CA ASN A 205 -15.46 -12.94 12.82
C ASN A 205 -14.53 -11.87 13.44
N PRO A 206 -14.73 -10.56 13.16
CA PRO A 206 -13.90 -9.49 13.70
C PRO A 206 -13.82 -9.44 15.24
N LEU A 207 -14.79 -10.06 15.92
CA LEU A 207 -14.87 -10.18 17.39
C LEU A 207 -14.20 -11.45 17.95
N SER A 208 -13.55 -12.24 17.09
CA SER A 208 -12.86 -13.46 17.51
C SER A 208 -11.50 -13.16 18.14
N ASP A 209 -11.20 -13.81 19.28
CA ASP A 209 -9.86 -13.82 19.88
C ASP A 209 -8.79 -14.48 18.99
N ASP A 210 -9.20 -15.10 17.88
CA ASP A 210 -8.33 -15.69 16.86
C ASP A 210 -7.77 -14.64 15.88
N MET A 211 -8.37 -13.45 15.80
CA MET A 211 -7.94 -12.39 14.86
C MET A 211 -6.58 -11.83 15.26
N ILE A 212 -5.66 -11.83 14.30
CA ILE A 212 -4.37 -11.13 14.41
C ILE A 212 -4.10 -10.35 13.13
N SER A 213 -3.10 -9.47 13.16
CA SER A 213 -2.53 -8.91 11.95
C SER A 213 -1.05 -9.16 12.02
N ALA A 214 -0.54 -10.03 11.16
CA ALA A 214 0.87 -10.38 11.15
C ALA A 214 1.40 -10.50 9.74
N VAL A 215 2.71 -10.31 9.61
CA VAL A 215 3.45 -10.53 8.37
C VAL A 215 4.58 -11.49 8.69
N LEU A 216 4.57 -12.66 8.06
CA LEU A 216 5.76 -13.51 7.98
C LEU A 216 6.48 -13.15 6.69
N TYR A 217 7.76 -12.79 6.78
CA TYR A 217 8.55 -12.39 5.62
C TYR A 217 9.97 -12.96 5.71
N LEU A 218 10.61 -13.15 4.56
CA LEU A 218 11.95 -13.75 4.47
C LEU A 218 13.02 -12.66 4.45
N LYS A 219 13.43 -12.19 5.62
CA LYS A 219 14.40 -11.10 5.74
C LYS A 219 15.73 -11.50 5.08
N PRO A 220 16.25 -10.73 4.11
CA PRO A 220 17.56 -11.01 3.52
C PRO A 220 18.69 -10.84 4.53
N ILE A 221 19.73 -11.66 4.39
CA ILE A 221 20.96 -11.53 5.19
C ILE A 221 21.86 -10.39 4.65
N CYS A 222 21.76 -10.10 3.36
CA CYS A 222 22.43 -8.95 2.75
C CYS A 222 21.60 -7.67 3.01
N ASP A 223 22.20 -6.67 3.65
CA ASP A 223 21.49 -5.45 4.06
C ASP A 223 20.93 -4.62 2.89
N ASP A 224 21.50 -4.77 1.69
CA ASP A 224 21.02 -4.10 0.46
C ASP A 224 19.93 -4.89 -0.29
N ASP A 225 19.62 -6.12 0.13
CA ASP A 225 18.63 -6.95 -0.52
C ASP A 225 17.22 -6.66 0.02
N ILE A 226 16.25 -6.58 -0.89
CA ILE A 226 14.83 -6.41 -0.58
C ILE A 226 14.20 -7.79 -0.38
N VAL A 227 13.21 -7.89 0.51
CA VAL A 227 12.46 -9.13 0.72
C VAL A 227 11.86 -9.61 -0.60
N THR A 228 11.96 -10.92 -0.83
CA THR A 228 11.44 -11.53 -2.06
C THR A 228 10.19 -12.37 -1.81
N ASP A 229 9.84 -12.66 -0.55
CA ASP A 229 8.56 -13.31 -0.21
C ASP A 229 8.07 -12.88 1.18
N PHE A 230 6.75 -12.72 1.27
CA PHE A 230 6.03 -12.41 2.49
C PHE A 230 4.60 -12.97 2.40
N VAL A 231 3.98 -13.18 3.54
CA VAL A 231 2.59 -13.59 3.65
C VAL A 231 1.88 -12.83 4.75
N TRP A 232 0.69 -12.35 4.41
CA TRP A 232 -0.24 -11.70 5.31
C TRP A 232 -0.97 -12.75 6.15
N ILE A 233 -1.03 -12.53 7.46
CA ILE A 233 -1.64 -13.46 8.40
C ILE A 233 -2.71 -12.74 9.21
N SER A 234 -3.98 -13.12 9.00
CA SER A 234 -5.14 -12.51 9.64
C SER A 234 -5.68 -13.29 10.84
N SER A 235 -5.20 -14.52 11.08
CA SER A 235 -5.66 -15.35 12.20
C SER A 235 -4.56 -16.22 12.81
N LYS A 236 -4.69 -16.56 14.10
CA LYS A 236 -3.75 -17.49 14.75
C LYS A 236 -3.84 -18.86 14.10
N ARG A 237 -5.02 -19.30 13.66
CA ARG A 237 -5.17 -20.54 12.86
C ARG A 237 -4.35 -20.52 11.57
N GLN A 238 -4.39 -19.42 10.81
CA GLN A 238 -3.55 -19.26 9.61
C GLN A 238 -2.07 -19.31 9.97
N MET A 239 -1.68 -18.61 11.05
CA MET A 239 -0.31 -18.63 11.55
C MET A 239 0.16 -20.05 11.88
N HIS A 240 -0.63 -20.81 12.66
CA HIS A 240 -0.29 -22.18 13.04
C HIS A 240 -0.15 -23.10 11.83
N LYS A 241 -1.13 -23.09 10.90
CA LYS A 241 -1.06 -23.89 9.66
C LYS A 241 0.18 -23.57 8.83
N LEU A 242 0.52 -22.27 8.73
CA LEU A 242 1.70 -21.81 8.00
C LEU A 242 2.97 -22.32 8.66
N LEU A 243 3.12 -22.16 9.97
CA LEU A 243 4.31 -22.59 10.70
C LEU A 243 4.47 -24.12 10.75
N GLU A 244 3.38 -24.88 10.78
CA GLU A 244 3.42 -26.36 10.70
C GLU A 244 3.95 -26.88 9.35
N GLN A 245 3.69 -26.15 8.27
CA GLN A 245 4.04 -26.55 6.90
C GLN A 245 5.33 -25.92 6.40
N TYR A 246 5.66 -24.74 6.92
CA TYR A 246 6.83 -23.98 6.50
C TYR A 246 8.11 -24.65 6.98
N LYS A 247 8.97 -25.00 6.03
CA LYS A 247 10.33 -25.47 6.30
C LYS A 247 11.29 -24.52 5.64
N HIS A 248 12.15 -23.90 6.45
CA HIS A 248 13.16 -22.99 5.95
C HIS A 248 14.41 -23.76 5.53
N ASP A 249 14.72 -23.76 4.24
CA ASP A 249 15.88 -24.45 3.64
C ASP A 249 16.79 -23.50 2.83
N ASP A 250 16.54 -22.19 2.91
CA ASP A 250 17.37 -21.15 2.30
C ASP A 250 18.42 -20.62 3.29
N PHE A 251 19.64 -20.37 2.80
CA PHE A 251 20.74 -19.82 3.60
C PHE A 251 20.95 -18.32 3.37
N ARG A 252 20.13 -17.68 2.52
CA ARG A 252 20.24 -16.26 2.17
C ARG A 252 19.24 -15.37 2.92
N THR A 253 18.27 -15.99 3.59
CA THR A 253 17.21 -15.28 4.29
C THR A 253 17.04 -15.83 5.71
N VAL A 254 16.33 -15.08 6.54
CA VAL A 254 15.91 -15.47 7.88
C VAL A 254 14.41 -15.19 7.99
N PRO A 255 13.57 -16.17 8.36
CA PRO A 255 12.14 -15.93 8.53
C PRO A 255 11.91 -15.03 9.75
N GLU A 256 11.17 -13.94 9.57
CA GLU A 256 10.75 -13.06 10.66
C GLU A 256 9.23 -12.91 10.67
N LEU A 257 8.62 -13.10 11.85
CA LEU A 257 7.20 -12.85 12.09
C LEU A 257 7.03 -11.51 12.81
N ILE A 258 6.29 -10.61 12.18
CA ILE A 258 5.95 -9.31 12.76
C ILE A 258 4.46 -9.28 13.05
N LEU A 259 4.12 -9.10 14.33
CA LEU A 259 2.77 -8.76 14.76
C LEU A 259 2.55 -7.25 14.62
N LEU A 260 1.46 -6.89 13.96
CA LEU A 260 1.01 -5.53 13.71
C LEU A 260 -0.22 -5.24 14.57
N LYS A 261 -0.24 -4.09 15.23
CA LYS A 261 -1.38 -3.68 16.05
C LYS A 261 -1.65 -2.20 15.90
N MET A 262 -2.93 -1.86 15.72
CA MET A 262 -3.39 -0.49 15.86
C MET A 262 -3.46 -0.12 17.34
N CYS A 263 -2.84 0.99 17.74
CA CYS A 263 -2.86 1.49 19.11
C CYS A 263 -3.35 2.94 19.12
N TYR A 264 -4.32 3.21 19.99
CA TYR A 264 -4.82 4.55 20.24
C TYR A 264 -4.00 5.14 21.39
N THR A 265 -3.41 6.31 21.14
CA THR A 265 -2.63 7.08 22.11
C THR A 265 -3.24 8.46 22.28
N GLU A 266 -2.86 9.19 23.32
CA GLU A 266 -3.30 10.58 23.52
C GLU A 266 -2.93 11.48 22.32
N SER A 267 -1.84 11.15 21.64
CA SER A 267 -1.33 11.86 20.45
C SER A 267 -1.90 11.36 19.12
N GLY A 268 -2.88 10.45 19.12
CA GLY A 268 -3.48 9.88 17.91
C GLY A 268 -3.27 8.38 17.74
N ILE A 269 -3.52 7.87 16.54
CA ILE A 269 -3.51 6.44 16.23
C ILE A 269 -2.15 6.04 15.65
N ARG A 270 -1.60 4.90 16.09
CA ARG A 270 -0.27 4.41 15.67
C ARG A 270 -0.32 2.95 15.26
N CYS A 271 0.58 2.55 14.36
CA CYS A 271 0.86 1.15 14.07
C CYS A 271 2.04 0.67 14.93
N LYS A 272 1.77 -0.18 15.92
CA LYS A 272 2.81 -0.81 16.74
C LYS A 272 3.22 -2.14 16.11
N THR A 273 4.53 -2.35 15.98
CA THR A 273 5.12 -3.62 15.54
C THR A 273 5.73 -4.36 16.73
N ARG A 274 5.61 -5.68 16.73
CA ARG A 274 6.33 -6.58 17.64
C ARG A 274 6.93 -7.71 16.81
N ILE A 275 8.24 -7.87 16.87
CA ILE A 275 8.94 -8.96 16.20
C ILE A 275 9.00 -10.15 17.15
N GLU A 276 8.50 -11.31 16.72
CA GLU A 276 8.67 -12.58 17.42
C GLU A 276 9.85 -13.31 16.76
N ARG A 277 10.97 -13.45 17.50
CA ARG A 277 12.21 -14.06 16.99
C ARG A 277 12.43 -15.50 17.43
N ASN A 278 11.74 -15.97 18.47
CA ASN A 278 12.27 -17.09 19.26
C ASN A 278 11.78 -18.49 18.90
N ASP A 279 10.77 -18.69 18.04
CA ASP A 279 10.22 -20.04 17.79
C ASP A 279 9.67 -20.24 16.35
N LEU A 280 10.33 -19.70 15.32
CA LEU A 280 9.92 -19.89 13.91
C LEU A 280 10.64 -21.04 13.20
N CYS A 281 11.45 -21.82 13.92
CA CYS A 281 12.18 -22.98 13.43
C CYS A 281 11.79 -24.25 14.20
#